data_AF-A0A9D5UDM1-F1
#
_entry.id   AF-A0A9D5UDM1-F1
#
_cell.length_a   1.000
_cell.length_b   1.000
_cell.length_c   1.000
_cell.angle_alpha   90.00
_cell.angle_beta   90.00
_cell.angle_gamma   90.00
#
_symmetry.space_group_name_H-M   'P 1'
#
loop_
_entity.id
_entity.type
_entity.pdbx_description
1 polymer ?
#
loop_
_entity_poly.entity_id
_entity_poly.type
_entity_poly.pdbx_seq_one_letter_code
_entity_poly.pdbx_strand_id
1 'polypeptide(L)'
;MRRDKERGSSTIEILGMLPVVVVTLFVLLQLCAFTWAVAGANQAVRDGARAKSLDRPVAAAVEASLPSGLSVHSLRVEGERVVLQVEVPRIAVFPSMTVQREATMPGTIS
;
A
#
# COMPACT_ATOMS: atom_id res chain seq x y z
N MET A 1 -41.22 -42.35 -0.47
CA MET A 1 -41.18 -40.90 -0.72
C MET A 1 -39.83 -40.37 -0.25
N ARG A 2 -39.00 -39.79 -1.14
CA ARG A 2 -37.75 -39.10 -0.78
C ARG A 2 -37.88 -37.67 -1.31
N ARG A 3 -38.25 -36.71 -0.46
CA ARG A 3 -38.47 -35.30 -0.84
C ARG A 3 -37.60 -34.30 -0.05
N ASP A 4 -36.65 -34.79 0.74
CA ASP A 4 -35.81 -33.92 1.59
C ASP A 4 -34.39 -33.67 1.05
N LYS A 5 -34.03 -34.25 -0.11
CA LYS A 5 -32.66 -34.20 -0.63
C LYS A 5 -32.33 -32.93 -1.45
N GLU A 6 -33.34 -32.23 -1.97
CA GLU A 6 -33.10 -31.04 -2.81
C GLU A 6 -32.80 -29.79 -1.98
N ARG A 7 -33.43 -29.61 -0.81
CA ARG A 7 -33.24 -28.40 0.03
C ARG A 7 -31.87 -28.35 0.72
N GLY A 8 -31.28 -29.50 1.05
CA GLY A 8 -29.93 -29.57 1.61
C GLY A 8 -28.81 -29.35 0.59
N SER A 9 -29.08 -29.61 -0.70
CA SER A 9 -28.11 -29.45 -1.78
C SER A 9 -27.81 -27.98 -2.06
N SER A 10 -28.83 -27.12 -2.07
CA SER A 10 -28.62 -25.69 -2.36
C SER A 10 -27.89 -24.97 -1.22
N THR A 11 -28.14 -25.33 0.04
CA THR A 11 -27.44 -24.72 1.18
C THR A 11 -25.97 -25.09 1.23
N ILE A 12 -25.62 -26.35 0.91
CA ILE A 12 -24.21 -26.80 0.94
C ILE A 12 -23.41 -26.25 -0.25
N GLU A 13 -24.06 -26.02 -1.39
CA GLU A 13 -23.47 -25.39 -2.57
C GLU A 13 -23.11 -23.91 -2.29
N ILE A 14 -24.02 -23.15 -1.67
CA ILE A 14 -23.77 -21.76 -1.24
C ILE A 14 -22.69 -21.69 -0.16
N LEU A 15 -22.70 -22.62 0.80
CA LEU A 15 -21.67 -22.69 1.84
C LEU A 15 -20.28 -23.01 1.26
N GLY A 16 -20.23 -23.76 0.16
CA GLY A 16 -19.00 -24.00 -0.60
C GLY A 16 -18.42 -22.74 -1.27
N MET A 17 -19.24 -21.74 -1.59
CA MET A 17 -18.77 -20.46 -2.16
C MET A 17 -18.30 -19.46 -1.10
N LEU A 18 -18.73 -19.60 0.16
CA LEU A 18 -18.35 -18.72 1.27
C LEU A 18 -16.82 -18.46 1.36
N PRO A 19 -15.92 -19.48 1.35
CA PRO A 19 -14.48 -19.24 1.42
C PRO A 19 -13.97 -18.42 0.23
N VAL A 20 -14.52 -18.62 -0.97
CA VAL A 20 -14.15 -17.85 -2.16
C VAL A 20 -14.51 -16.38 -1.97
N VAL A 21 -15.74 -16.09 -1.51
CA VAL A 21 -16.19 -14.72 -1.24
C VAL A 21 -15.33 -14.04 -0.18
N VAL A 22 -14.98 -14.75 0.90
CA VAL A 22 -14.11 -14.22 1.96
C VAL A 22 -12.72 -13.89 1.43
N VAL A 23 -12.12 -14.78 0.64
CA VAL A 23 -10.81 -14.53 0.02
C VAL A 23 -10.90 -13.34 -0.95
N THR A 24 -11.94 -13.25 -1.78
CA THR A 24 -12.16 -12.11 -2.67
C THR A 24 -12.27 -10.80 -1.88
N LEU A 25 -12.98 -10.78 -0.76
CA LEU A 25 -13.08 -9.59 0.09
C LEU A 25 -11.69 -9.19 0.62
N PHE A 26 -10.89 -10.15 1.08
CA PHE A 26 -9.52 -9.85 1.52
C PHE A 26 -8.65 -9.33 0.37
N VAL A 27 -8.77 -9.86 -0.85
CA VAL A 27 -8.05 -9.33 -2.03
C VAL A 27 -8.43 -7.87 -2.26
N LEU A 28 -9.71 -7.53 -2.25
CA LEU A 28 -10.17 -6.15 -2.46
C LEU A 28 -9.65 -5.20 -1.38
N LEU A 29 -9.70 -5.62 -0.11
CA LEU A 29 -9.14 -4.84 0.99
C LEU A 29 -7.62 -4.65 0.83
N GLN A 30 -6.89 -5.69 0.41
CA GLN A 30 -5.45 -5.61 0.18
C GLN A 30 -5.10 -4.65 -0.96
N LEU A 31 -5.92 -4.62 -2.03
CA LEU A 31 -5.78 -3.66 -3.13
C LEU A 31 -6.01 -2.22 -2.67
N CYS A 32 -7.01 -1.98 -1.82
CA CYS A 32 -7.24 -0.67 -1.22
C CYS A 32 -6.05 -0.23 -0.34
N ALA A 33 -5.50 -1.14 0.47
CA ALA A 33 -4.31 -0.85 1.28
C ALA A 33 -3.09 -0.52 0.40
N PHE A 34 -2.91 -1.23 -0.72
CA PHE A 34 -1.85 -0.97 -1.68
C PHE A 34 -1.97 0.41 -2.34
N THR A 35 -3.16 0.75 -2.85
CA THR A 35 -3.37 2.06 -3.50
C THR A 35 -3.22 3.21 -2.52
N TRP A 36 -3.68 3.03 -1.28
CA TRP A 36 -3.49 3.99 -0.19
C TRP A 36 -1.99 4.18 0.14
N ALA A 37 -1.22 3.09 0.24
CA ALA A 37 0.23 3.15 0.45
C ALA A 37 0.97 3.87 -0.68
N VAL A 38 0.60 3.60 -1.94
CA VAL A 38 1.14 4.29 -3.12
C VAL A 38 0.87 5.80 -3.07
N ALA A 39 -0.35 6.19 -2.72
CA ALA A 39 -0.73 7.60 -2.62
C ALA A 39 0.08 8.32 -1.53
N GLY A 40 0.19 7.72 -0.34
CA GLY A 40 1.00 8.25 0.76
C GLY A 40 2.48 8.36 0.40
N ALA A 41 3.07 7.31 -0.19
CA ALA A 41 4.47 7.33 -0.62
C ALA A 41 4.75 8.40 -1.69
N ASN A 42 3.83 8.62 -2.64
CA ASN A 42 3.96 9.65 -3.67
C ASN A 42 3.97 11.06 -3.08
N GLN A 43 3.15 11.33 -2.05
CA GLN A 43 3.14 12.62 -1.37
C GLN A 43 4.43 12.81 -0.57
N ALA A 44 4.77 11.83 0.27
CA ALA A 44 5.96 11.90 1.12
C ALA A 44 7.26 12.04 0.33
N VAL A 45 7.42 11.33 -0.80
CA VAL A 45 8.64 11.45 -1.62
C VAL A 45 8.77 12.83 -2.28
N ARG A 46 7.65 13.45 -2.67
CA ARG A 46 7.64 14.82 -3.24
C ARG A 46 7.99 15.85 -2.18
N ASP A 47 7.46 15.71 -0.98
CA ASP A 47 7.79 16.58 0.15
C ASP A 47 9.24 16.40 0.59
N GLY A 48 9.75 15.16 0.57
CA GLY A 48 11.16 14.86 0.76
C GLY A 48 12.07 15.52 -0.30
N ALA A 49 11.69 15.46 -1.57
CA ALA A 49 12.42 16.12 -2.65
C ALA A 49 12.40 17.65 -2.49
N ARG A 50 11.28 18.23 -2.05
CA ARG A 50 11.19 19.66 -1.73
C ARG A 50 12.03 20.05 -0.51
N ALA A 51 12.06 19.21 0.52
CA ALA A 51 12.94 19.45 1.67
C ALA A 51 14.41 19.42 1.22
N LYS A 52 14.78 18.49 0.33
CA LYS A 52 16.12 18.39 -0.21
C LYS A 52 16.55 19.65 -0.97
N SER A 53 15.69 20.23 -1.82
CA SER A 53 16.01 21.45 -2.56
C SER A 53 16.12 22.71 -1.69
N LEU A 54 15.57 22.66 -0.47
CA LEU A 54 15.66 23.74 0.52
C LEU A 54 16.76 23.49 1.56
N ASP A 55 17.64 22.51 1.35
CA ASP A 55 18.67 22.06 2.30
C ASP A 55 18.12 21.72 3.71
N ARG A 56 16.88 21.20 3.74
CA ARG A 56 16.20 20.76 4.96
C ARG A 56 16.33 19.24 5.16
N PRO A 57 16.18 18.73 6.40
CA PRO A 57 16.25 17.29 6.66
C PRO A 57 15.12 16.53 5.95
N VAL A 58 15.49 15.74 4.93
CA VAL A 58 14.57 14.94 4.09
C VAL A 58 13.78 13.93 4.91
N ALA A 59 14.44 13.22 5.83
CA ALA A 59 13.80 12.21 6.66
C ALA A 59 12.66 12.78 7.51
N ALA A 60 12.87 13.95 8.12
CA ALA A 60 11.84 14.60 8.93
C ALA A 60 10.62 15.05 8.08
N ALA A 61 10.86 15.53 6.85
CA ALA A 61 9.78 15.91 5.94
C ALA A 61 8.98 14.68 5.45
N VAL A 62 9.68 13.60 5.09
CA VAL A 62 9.05 12.34 4.68
C VAL A 62 8.19 11.78 5.81
N GLU A 63 8.74 11.71 7.04
CA GLU A 63 8.04 11.19 8.20
C GLU A 63 6.79 12.02 8.54
N ALA A 64 6.90 13.35 8.47
CA ALA A 64 5.78 14.26 8.72
C ALA A 64 4.66 14.16 7.67
N SER A 65 5.00 13.81 6.43
CA SER A 65 4.04 13.65 5.34
C SER A 65 3.49 12.23 5.20
N LEU A 66 4.06 11.24 5.89
CA LEU A 66 3.60 9.86 5.86
C LEU A 66 2.32 9.68 6.69
N PRO A 67 1.29 9.03 6.14
CA PRO A 67 0.15 8.58 6.93
C PRO A 67 0.57 7.68 8.08
N SER A 68 -0.02 7.87 9.27
CA SER A 68 0.35 7.18 10.52
C SER A 68 0.26 5.65 10.52
N GLY A 69 -0.42 5.05 9.52
CA GLY A 69 -0.51 3.60 9.34
C GLY A 69 0.50 3.03 8.32
N LEU A 70 1.43 3.84 7.83
CA LEU A 70 2.48 3.44 6.90
C LEU A 70 3.85 3.62 7.55
N SER A 71 4.75 2.66 7.32
CA SER A 71 6.11 2.70 7.86
C SER A 71 7.13 2.78 6.74
N VAL A 72 8.16 3.60 6.94
CA VAL A 72 9.30 3.67 6.02
C VAL A 72 10.10 2.38 6.13
N HIS A 73 10.22 1.68 5.01
CA HIS A 73 11.11 0.53 4.91
C HIS A 73 12.53 0.97 4.58
N SER A 74 12.67 1.89 3.61
CA SER A 74 13.96 2.50 3.29
C SER A 74 13.78 3.90 2.70
N LEU A 75 14.73 4.79 3.00
CA LEU A 75 14.81 6.12 2.42
C LEU A 75 16.24 6.35 1.95
N ARG A 76 16.41 6.69 0.67
CA ARG A 76 17.70 6.99 0.05
C ARG A 76 17.64 8.34 -0.65
N VAL A 77 18.74 9.08 -0.57
CA VAL A 77 18.93 10.35 -1.27
C VAL A 77 20.16 10.19 -2.16
N GLU A 78 19.98 10.31 -3.47
CA GLU A 78 21.01 10.11 -4.49
C GLU A 78 21.11 11.40 -5.33
N GLY A 79 22.04 12.29 -4.96
CA GLY A 79 22.13 13.62 -5.58
C GLY A 79 20.85 14.43 -5.37
N GLU A 80 20.15 14.73 -6.47
CA GLU A 80 18.84 15.43 -6.48
C GLU A 80 17.63 14.48 -6.39
N ARG A 81 17.84 13.16 -6.44
CA ARG A 81 16.77 12.17 -6.39
C ARG A 81 16.52 11.70 -4.96
N VAL A 82 15.27 11.68 -4.56
CA VAL A 82 14.81 11.08 -3.30
C VAL A 82 14.05 9.81 -3.64
N VAL A 83 14.46 8.69 -3.05
CA VAL A 83 13.87 7.36 -3.24
C VAL A 83 13.32 6.89 -1.90
N LEU A 84 12.02 6.65 -1.85
CA LEU A 84 11.29 6.22 -0.67
C LEU A 84 10.67 4.84 -0.91
N GLN A 85 10.85 3.95 0.05
CA GLN A 85 10.22 2.63 0.09
C GLN A 85 9.36 2.53 1.35
N VAL A 86 8.09 2.16 1.18
CA VAL A 86 7.08 2.09 2.25
C VAL A 86 6.50 0.68 2.32
N GLU A 87 6.22 0.20 3.51
CA GLU A 87 5.55 -1.09 3.72
C GLU A 87 4.03 -0.96 3.52
N VAL A 88 3.45 -1.90 2.76
CA VAL A 88 2.01 -1.98 2.58
C VAL A 88 1.41 -2.79 3.73
N PRO A 89 0.37 -2.28 4.41
CA PRO A 89 -0.31 -3.02 5.47
C PRO A 89 -0.80 -4.38 4.96
N ARG A 90 -0.49 -5.44 5.71
CA ARG A 90 -0.82 -6.82 5.34
C ARG A 90 -2.16 -7.23 5.93
N ILE A 91 -3.04 -7.77 5.10
CA ILE A 91 -4.35 -8.27 5.51
C ILE A 91 -4.36 -9.80 5.41
N ALA A 92 -4.70 -10.47 6.51
CA ALA A 92 -4.87 -11.92 6.58
C ALA A 92 -3.69 -12.74 5.99
N VAL A 93 -3.94 -13.50 4.93
CA VAL A 93 -3.01 -14.50 4.33
C VAL A 93 -2.09 -13.94 3.24
N PHE A 94 -2.13 -12.63 2.96
CA PHE A 94 -1.27 -12.04 1.93
C PHE A 94 0.19 -11.94 2.39
N PRO A 95 1.17 -12.02 1.48
CA PRO A 95 2.57 -11.76 1.81
C PRO A 95 2.81 -10.27 2.12
N SER A 96 3.93 -9.95 2.78
CA SER A 96 4.38 -8.57 2.91
C SER A 96 4.76 -8.00 1.54
N MET A 97 4.44 -6.72 1.32
CA MET A 97 4.75 -6.02 0.08
C MET A 97 5.29 -4.63 0.41
N THR A 98 6.25 -4.17 -0.39
CA THR A 98 6.79 -2.81 -0.27
C THR A 98 6.54 -2.04 -1.56
N VAL A 99 6.25 -0.76 -1.44
CA VAL A 99 6.11 0.16 -2.57
C VAL A 99 7.31 1.08 -2.60
N GLN A 100 8.04 1.09 -3.72
CA GLN A 100 9.12 2.04 -3.97
C GLN A 100 8.63 3.18 -4.88
N ARG A 101 8.94 4.43 -4.49
CA ARG A 101 8.65 5.65 -5.24
C ARG A 101 9.84 6.59 -5.21
N GLU A 102 9.98 7.38 -6.25
CA GLU A 102 11.08 8.32 -6.41
C GLU A 102 10.59 9.64 -6.95
N ALA A 103 11.26 10.72 -6.55
CA ALA A 103 11.05 12.04 -7.09
C ALA A 103 12.41 12.73 -7.26
N THR A 104 12.54 13.47 -8.37
CA THR A 104 13.69 14.34 -8.64
C THR A 104 13.12 15.74 -8.84
N MET A 105 13.65 16.74 -8.14
CA MET A 105 13.33 18.13 -8.43
C MET A 105 14.28 18.64 -9.52
N PRO A 106 13.80 19.36 -10.56
CA PRO A 106 14.69 20.00 -11.50
C PRO A 106 15.48 21.10 -10.79
N GLY A 107 16.80 20.94 -10.69
CA GLY A 107 17.68 22.05 -10.33
C GLY A 107 17.60 23.13 -11.41
N THR A 108 17.35 24.38 -11.02
CA THR A 108 17.69 25.52 -11.87
C THR A 108 19.20 25.53 -12.04
N ILE A 109 19.66 25.10 -13.20
CA ILE A 109 21.03 25.31 -13.66
C ILE A 109 21.20 26.83 -13.70
N SER A 110 22.04 27.38 -12.82
CA SER A 110 22.60 28.73 -12.95
C SER A 110 23.90 28.67 -13.71
#